data_AF-A0A382JEV4-F1
#
_entry.id   AF-A0A382JEV4-F1
#
_cell.length_a   1.000
_cell.length_b   1.000
_cell.length_c   1.000
_cell.angle_alpha   90.00
_cell.angle_beta   90.00
_cell.angle_gamma   90.00
#
_symmetry.space_group_name_H-M   'P 1'
#
loop_
_entity.id
_entity.type
_entity.pdbx_description
1 polymer ?
#
loop_
_entity_poly.entity_id
_entity_poly.type
_entity_poly.pdbx_seq_one_letter_code
_entity_poly.pdbx_strand_id
1 'polypeptide(L)' 'VNRTLTRRERIRRRPEFLKVQQTGVRIRGRFQTLFVLPNQRGLSRLG' A
#
# COMPACT_ATOMS: atom_id res chain seq x y z
N VAL A 1 20.40 -7.09 0.13
CA VAL A 1 19.98 -7.17 -1.30
C VAL A 1 18.98 -6.05 -1.55
N ASN A 2 19.34 -5.02 -2.33
CA ASN A 2 18.44 -3.89 -2.58
C ASN A 2 17.56 -4.22 -3.81
N ARG A 3 16.41 -4.85 -3.58
CA ARG A 3 15.49 -5.29 -4.65
C ARG A 3 14.52 -4.15 -4.97
N THR A 4 14.50 -3.72 -6.22
CA THR A 4 13.48 -2.81 -6.73
C THR A 4 12.13 -3.52 -6.83
N LEU A 5 11.09 -2.91 -6.26
CA LEU A 5 9.71 -3.42 -6.38
C LEU A 5 9.27 -3.45 -7.84
N THR A 6 8.73 -4.60 -8.26
CA THR A 6 8.14 -4.78 -9.59
C THR A 6 6.88 -3.93 -9.75
N ARG A 7 6.41 -3.79 -10.99
CA ARG A 7 5.15 -3.09 -11.28
C ARG A 7 3.94 -3.69 -10.55
N ARG A 8 3.95 -5.00 -10.29
CA ARG A 8 2.84 -5.69 -9.61
C ARG A 8 2.83 -5.42 -8.11
N GLU A 9 4.00 -5.23 -7.51
CA GLU A 9 4.21 -4.92 -6.09
C GLU A 9 4.06 -3.43 -5.78
N ARG A 10 3.82 -2.58 -6.79
CA ARG A 10 3.57 -1.15 -6.59
C ARG A 10 2.09 -0.79 -6.72
N ILE A 11 1.62 0.07 -5.84
CA ILE A 11 0.41 0.87 -6.04
C ILE A 11 0.85 2.08 -6.89
N ARG A 12 0.22 2.29 -8.04
CA ARG A 12 0.65 3.33 -8.99
C ARG A 12 -0.46 4.27 -9.42
N ARG A 13 -1.73 3.85 -9.30
CA ARG A 13 -2.86 4.65 -9.76
C ARG A 13 -3.52 5.35 -8.58
N ARG A 14 -3.83 6.64 -8.74
CA ARG A 14 -4.51 7.46 -7.72
C ARG A 14 -5.77 6.81 -7.14
N PRO A 15 -6.67 6.16 -7.93
CA PRO A 15 -7.84 5.48 -7.36
C PRO A 15 -7.48 4.37 -6.37
N GLU A 16 -6.35 3.69 -6.55
CA GLU A 16 -5.91 2.64 -5.63
C GLU A 16 -5.44 3.24 -4.30
N PHE A 17 -4.72 4.36 -4.33
CA PHE A 17 -4.33 5.10 -3.13
C PHE A 17 -5.55 5.61 -2.35
N LEU A 18 -6.51 6.21 -3.05
CA LEU A 18 -7.74 6.69 -2.44
C LEU A 18 -8.53 5.56 -1.80
N LYS A 19 -8.63 4.41 -2.47
CA LYS A 19 -9.30 3.23 -1.90
C LYS A 19 -8.66 2.83 -0.56
N VAL A 20 -7.33 2.72 -0.50
CA VAL A 20 -6.62 2.33 0.73
C VAL A 20 -6.77 3.39 1.82
N GLN A 21 -6.78 4.67 1.48
CA GLN A 21 -6.97 5.77 2.45
C GLN A 21 -8.40 5.84 2.99
N GLN A 22 -9.43 5.56 2.18
CA GLN A 22 -10.84 5.68 2.54
C GLN A 22 -11.38 4.43 3.25
N THR A 23 -10.91 3.24 2.85
CA THR A 23 -11.49 1.96 3.29
C THR A 23 -10.51 1.08 4.07
N GLY A 24 -9.23 1.44 4.09
CA GLY A 24 -8.20 0.70 4.81
C GLY A 24 -8.10 1.09 6.28
N VAL A 25 -7.31 0.31 7.01
CA VAL A 25 -6.93 0.61 8.39
C VAL A 25 -5.81 1.64 8.38
N ARG A 26 -5.98 2.71 9.16
CA ARG A 26 -4.96 3.73 9.37
C ARG A 26 -4.21 3.47 10.68
N ILE A 27 -2.92 3.19 10.57
CA ILE A 27 -2.01 2.98 11.71
C ILE A 27 -1.11 4.20 11.80
N ARG A 28 -1.16 4.92 12.93
CA ARG A 28 -0.33 6.10 13.17
C ARG A 28 0.85 5.72 14.05
N GLY A 29 2.06 6.00 13.58
CA GLY A 29 3.28 6.03 14.37
C GLY A 29 3.83 7.45 14.43
N ARG A 30 4.81 7.69 15.32
CA ARG A 30 5.43 9.02 15.51
C ARG A 30 6.02 9.60 14.22
N PHE A 31 6.63 8.76 13.40
CA PHE A 31 7.36 9.18 12.19
C PHE A 31 6.67 8.77 10.88
N GLN A 32 5.67 7.90 10.94
CA GLN A 32 5.02 7.34 9.76
C GLN A 32 3.55 7.06 10.03
N THR A 33 2.72 7.24 9.01
CA THR A 33 1.33 6.77 9.01
C THR A 33 1.19 5.73 7.90
N LEU A 34 0.78 4.52 8.28
CA LEU A 34 0.51 3.42 7.37
C LEU A 34 -0.99 3.36 7.09
N PHE A 35 -1.34 3.16 5.82
CA PHE A 35 -2.67 2.77 5.41
C PHE A 35 -2.59 1.37 4.80
N VAL A 36 -3.35 0.42 5.36
CA VAL A 36 -3.26 -0.98 4.98
C VAL A 36 -4.66 -1.49 4.61
N LEU A 37 -4.74 -2.19 3.48
CA LEU A 37 -5.97 -2.80 3.00
C LEU A 37 -5.65 -4.23 2.53
N PRO A 38 -6.36 -5.26 3.05
CA PRO A 38 -6.25 -6.61 2.51
C PRO A 38 -6.56 -6.60 1.02
N ASN A 39 -5.77 -7.34 0.26
CA ASN A 39 -5.96 -7.47 -1.17
C ASN A 39 -6.00 -8.95 -1.54
N GLN A 40 -6.78 -9.31 -2.56
CA GLN A 40 -6.96 -10.70 -2.98
C GLN A 40 -5.79 -11.24 -3.82
N ARG A 41 -4.70 -10.49 -3.94
CA ARG A 41 -3.49 -10.95 -4.61
C ARG A 41 -2.61 -11.58 -3.53
N GLY A 42 -2.03 -12.74 -3.81
CA GLY A 42 -1.04 -13.37 -2.94
C GLY A 42 0.29 -12.61 -2.85
N LEU A 43 0.26 -11.27 -2.95
CA LEU A 43 1.43 -10.39 -2.92
C LEU A 43 1.08 -9.03 -2.30
N SER A 44 2.03 -8.49 -1.55
CA SER A 44 1.95 -7.14 -0.97
C SER A 44 2.17 -6.06 -2.03
N ARG A 45 1.47 -4.93 -1.89
CA ARG A 45 1.62 -3.78 -2.78
C ARG A 45 1.87 -2.51 -1.98
N LEU A 46 2.89 -1.74 -2.37
CA LEU A 46 3.36 -0.55 -1.67
C LEU A 46 3.32 0.68 -2.59
N GLY A 47 3.12 1.86 -2.01
CA GLY A 47 3.09 3.13 -2.72
C GLY A 47 3.18 4.31 -1.79
#